data_AF-A0A6M5YR30-F1
#
_entry.id   AF-A0A6M5YR30-F1
#
_cell.length_a   1.000
_cell.length_b   1.000
_cell.length_c   1.000
_cell.angle_alpha   90.00
_cell.angle_beta   90.00
_cell.angle_gamma   90.00
#
_symmetry.space_group_name_H-M   'P 1'
#
loop_
_entity.id
_entity.type
_entity.pdbx_description
1 polymer ?
#
loop_
_entity_poly.entity_id
_entity_poly.type
_entity_poly.pdbx_seq_one_letter_code
_entity_poly.pdbx_strand_id
1 'polypeptide(L)'
;MAYSEFDLADVATKLGVTVADHPDLFAGVPGAPLSAPVQGLLRLYFPLAIANGTEKARSELLIAPVLADAREQLGRRVSLFSGWDFVVDKAKGLNGVCDYILCRSPQQEFITAPVAVIVEAKNENIKGGLGQCGAEMVAARMFNERSGTGTAPVFGCVTSGNVWRFLRLFGNELHIDQNEYYLTTQPEAIVGILFHILRDPATSSGQAA
;
A
#
# COMPACT_ATOMS: atom_id res chain seq x y z
N MET A 1 -15.12 16.76 0.18
CA MET A 1 -14.13 15.95 0.90
C MET A 1 -13.22 15.29 -0.11
N ALA A 2 -11.91 15.33 0.08
CA ALA A 2 -10.93 14.54 -0.67
C ALA A 2 -10.32 13.47 0.26
N TYR A 3 -9.58 12.50 -0.29
CA TYR A 3 -8.98 11.41 0.50
C TYR A 3 -8.19 11.91 1.72
N SER A 4 -7.39 12.97 1.54
CA SER A 4 -6.52 13.55 2.58
C SER A 4 -7.27 14.22 3.74
N GLU A 5 -8.59 14.38 3.65
CA GLU A 5 -9.43 14.97 4.69
C GLU A 5 -10.10 13.93 5.58
N PHE A 6 -9.95 12.63 5.29
CA PHE A 6 -10.50 11.56 6.13
C PHE A 6 -9.60 11.25 7.33
N ASP A 7 -10.20 11.23 8.52
CA ASP A 7 -9.65 10.50 9.67
C ASP A 7 -10.29 9.09 9.80
N LEU A 8 -9.80 8.28 10.74
CA LEU A 8 -10.34 6.92 10.94
C LEU A 8 -11.81 6.90 11.41
N ALA A 9 -12.24 7.90 12.18
CA ALA A 9 -13.62 7.98 12.66
C ALA A 9 -14.57 8.31 11.50
N ASP A 10 -14.13 9.15 10.56
CA ASP A 10 -14.82 9.45 9.32
C ASP A 10 -14.94 8.22 8.43
N VAL A 11 -13.87 7.42 8.28
CA VAL A 11 -13.93 6.14 7.55
C VAL A 11 -15.00 5.24 8.17
N ALA A 12 -15.06 5.13 9.50
CA ALA A 12 -16.04 4.29 10.15
C ALA A 12 -17.49 4.80 9.96
N THR A 13 -17.71 6.08 10.27
CA THR A 13 -19.06 6.65 10.37
C THR A 13 -19.64 7.08 9.02
N LYS A 14 -18.82 7.56 8.08
CA LYS A 14 -19.27 8.09 6.78
C LYS A 14 -19.20 7.04 5.67
N LEU A 15 -18.23 6.12 5.74
CA LEU A 15 -18.04 5.09 4.70
C LEU A 15 -18.61 3.72 5.08
N GLY A 16 -19.14 3.58 6.31
CA GLY A 16 -19.81 2.36 6.77
C GLY A 16 -18.86 1.19 6.99
N VAL A 17 -17.64 1.47 7.43
CA VAL A 17 -16.58 0.50 7.69
C VAL A 17 -16.46 0.23 9.19
N THR A 18 -16.27 -1.01 9.59
CA THR A 18 -15.88 -1.36 10.96
C THR A 18 -14.36 -1.41 11.03
N VAL A 19 -13.76 -0.61 11.91
CA VAL A 19 -12.31 -0.55 12.08
C VAL A 19 -11.91 -1.39 13.28
N ALA A 20 -10.96 -2.29 13.11
CA ALA A 20 -10.42 -3.13 14.17
C ALA A 20 -8.89 -3.21 14.09
N ASP A 21 -8.24 -3.24 15.24
CA ASP A 21 -6.82 -3.60 15.31
C ASP A 21 -6.67 -5.12 15.19
N HIS A 22 -5.60 -5.58 14.56
CA HIS A 22 -5.26 -6.99 14.43
C HIS A 22 -3.83 -7.23 14.90
N PRO A 23 -3.57 -8.22 15.76
CA PRO A 23 -2.29 -8.37 16.44
C PRO A 23 -1.12 -8.62 15.48
N ASP A 24 -1.35 -9.40 14.42
CA ASP A 24 -0.39 -9.61 13.35
C ASP A 24 -1.12 -10.06 12.08
N LEU A 25 -1.31 -9.16 11.11
CA LEU A 25 -2.03 -9.51 9.87
C LEU A 25 -1.23 -10.45 8.97
N PHE A 26 0.08 -10.52 9.13
CA PHE A 26 0.99 -11.15 8.18
C PHE A 26 1.93 -12.19 8.82
N ALA A 27 1.58 -12.71 10.00
CA ALA A 27 2.34 -13.72 10.75
C ALA A 27 2.81 -14.92 9.91
N GLY A 28 2.00 -15.33 8.92
CA GLY A 28 2.27 -16.46 8.04
C GLY A 28 2.99 -16.09 6.72
N VAL A 29 3.31 -14.82 6.50
CA VAL A 29 3.93 -14.37 5.25
C VAL A 29 5.45 -14.51 5.36
N PRO A 30 6.09 -15.32 4.49
CA PRO A 30 7.54 -15.43 4.50
C PRO A 30 8.18 -14.12 4.02
N GLY A 31 9.25 -13.71 4.68
CA GLY A 31 10.08 -12.60 4.22
C GLY A 31 10.73 -12.90 2.87
N ALA A 32 10.98 -11.86 2.09
CA ALA A 32 11.65 -11.95 0.80
C ALA A 32 12.71 -10.84 0.67
N PRO A 33 13.87 -11.08 0.06
CA PRO A 33 14.90 -10.05 -0.02
C PRO A 33 14.52 -8.95 -1.02
N LEU A 34 14.99 -7.73 -0.75
CA LEU A 34 15.16 -6.72 -1.79
C LEU A 34 16.16 -7.22 -2.84
N SER A 35 16.03 -6.80 -4.09
CA SER A 35 17.05 -7.13 -5.10
C SER A 35 18.40 -6.49 -4.76
N ALA A 36 19.49 -7.13 -5.15
CA ALA A 36 20.84 -6.62 -4.88
C ALA A 36 21.07 -5.16 -5.36
N PRO A 37 20.59 -4.75 -6.57
CA PRO A 37 20.67 -3.34 -6.98
C PRO A 37 19.98 -2.39 -6.01
N VAL A 38 18.76 -2.71 -5.57
CA VAL A 38 17.98 -1.83 -4.68
C VAL A 38 18.55 -1.82 -3.26
N GLN A 39 19.08 -2.93 -2.76
CA GLN A 39 19.85 -2.92 -1.51
C GLN A 39 21.04 -1.95 -1.58
N GLY A 40 21.74 -1.92 -2.73
CA GLY A 40 22.82 -0.97 -2.99
C GLY A 40 22.36 0.48 -2.98
N LEU A 41 21.26 0.77 -3.67
CA LEU A 41 20.67 2.11 -3.72
C LEU A 41 20.21 2.58 -2.34
N LEU A 42 19.51 1.75 -1.57
CA LEU A 42 19.01 2.12 -0.24
C LEU A 42 20.13 2.43 0.75
N ARG A 43 21.31 1.78 0.65
CA ARG A 43 22.48 2.16 1.46
C ARG A 43 22.93 3.61 1.23
N LEU A 44 22.78 4.11 0.00
CA LEU A 44 23.10 5.50 -0.36
C LEU A 44 21.95 6.45 -0.02
N TYR A 45 20.73 6.03 -0.34
CA TYR A 45 19.52 6.85 -0.28
C TYR A 45 18.99 7.05 1.12
N PHE A 46 19.12 6.05 2.00
CA PHE A 46 18.59 6.14 3.35
C PHE A 46 19.14 7.32 4.17
N PRO A 47 20.47 7.47 4.37
CA PRO A 47 20.99 8.61 5.12
C PRO A 47 20.65 9.96 4.45
N LEU A 48 20.59 9.98 3.12
CA LEU A 48 20.23 11.19 2.37
C LEU A 48 18.77 11.59 2.61
N ALA A 49 17.84 10.63 2.55
CA ALA A 49 16.42 10.86 2.80
C ALA A 49 16.17 11.38 4.22
N ILE A 50 16.81 10.75 5.21
CA ILE A 50 16.71 11.17 6.61
C ILE A 50 17.30 12.57 6.82
N ALA A 51 18.48 12.86 6.26
CA ALA A 51 19.12 14.17 6.40
C ALA A 51 18.32 15.30 5.74
N ASN A 52 17.65 15.03 4.61
CA ASN A 52 16.76 16.02 3.98
C ASN A 52 15.47 16.23 4.77
N GLY A 53 14.90 15.17 5.33
CA GLY A 53 13.72 15.22 6.20
C GLY A 53 12.41 15.61 5.50
N THR A 54 12.39 15.79 4.17
CA THR A 54 11.19 16.15 3.42
C THR A 54 10.38 14.92 3.01
N GLU A 55 9.07 15.09 2.86
CA GLU A 55 8.17 14.07 2.28
C GLU A 55 8.68 13.66 0.89
N LYS A 56 9.00 14.65 0.03
CA LYS A 56 9.56 14.40 -1.30
C LYS A 56 10.80 13.50 -1.29
N ALA A 57 11.74 13.73 -0.36
CA ALA A 57 12.94 12.90 -0.25
C ALA A 57 12.61 11.47 0.20
N ARG A 58 11.68 11.28 1.15
CA ARG A 58 11.26 9.95 1.60
C ARG A 58 10.53 9.18 0.50
N SER A 59 9.60 9.85 -0.17
CA SER A 59 8.89 9.36 -1.35
C SER A 59 9.85 8.82 -2.41
N GLU A 60 10.79 9.65 -2.88
CA GLU A 60 11.66 9.33 -4.00
C GLU A 60 12.82 8.39 -3.66
N LEU A 61 13.34 8.47 -2.44
CA LEU A 61 14.57 7.78 -2.07
C LEU A 61 14.32 6.52 -1.23
N LEU A 62 13.15 6.36 -0.61
CA LEU A 62 12.81 5.21 0.23
C LEU A 62 11.61 4.42 -0.31
N ILE A 63 10.48 5.08 -0.54
CA ILE A 63 9.23 4.40 -0.89
C ILE A 63 9.25 3.92 -2.34
N ALA A 64 9.46 4.83 -3.29
CA ALA A 64 9.44 4.50 -4.72
C ALA A 64 10.46 3.40 -5.10
N PRO A 65 11.72 3.38 -4.60
CA PRO A 65 12.66 2.31 -4.92
C PRO A 65 12.20 0.93 -4.44
N VAL A 66 11.62 0.84 -3.24
CA VAL A 66 11.09 -0.43 -2.70
C VAL A 66 9.90 -0.93 -3.52
N LEU A 67 8.97 -0.04 -3.88
CA LEU A 67 7.80 -0.41 -4.69
C LEU A 67 8.19 -0.80 -6.12
N ALA A 68 9.12 -0.07 -6.74
CA ALA A 68 9.64 -0.37 -8.07
C ALA A 68 10.37 -1.72 -8.08
N ASP A 69 11.17 -2.00 -7.05
CA ASP A 69 11.82 -3.30 -6.88
C ASP A 69 10.80 -4.43 -6.77
N ALA A 70 9.76 -4.25 -5.93
CA ALA A 70 8.73 -5.27 -5.78
C ALA A 70 8.03 -5.57 -7.12
N ARG A 71 7.73 -4.53 -7.91
CA ARG A 71 7.18 -4.68 -9.25
C ARG A 71 8.11 -5.47 -10.20
N GLU A 72 9.40 -5.15 -10.22
CA GLU A 72 10.37 -5.85 -11.07
C GLU A 72 10.52 -7.33 -10.65
N GLN A 73 10.62 -7.59 -9.34
CA GLN A 73 10.72 -8.95 -8.80
C GLN A 73 9.45 -9.79 -9.03
N LEU A 74 8.29 -9.16 -9.20
CA LEU A 74 7.04 -9.80 -9.61
C LEU A 74 6.89 -9.92 -11.14
N GLY A 75 7.97 -9.73 -11.90
CA GLY A 75 7.99 -9.92 -13.35
C GLY A 75 7.13 -8.90 -14.10
N ARG A 76 7.00 -7.68 -13.57
CA ARG A 76 6.22 -6.58 -14.16
C ARG A 76 4.75 -6.92 -14.42
N ARG A 77 4.20 -7.87 -13.65
CA ARG A 77 2.75 -8.19 -13.64
C ARG A 77 1.93 -7.24 -12.79
N VAL A 78 2.60 -6.27 -12.17
CA VAL A 78 2.03 -5.21 -11.35
C VAL A 78 2.40 -3.89 -12.00
N SER A 79 1.48 -2.93 -12.01
CA SER A 79 1.77 -1.55 -12.38
C SER A 79 1.78 -0.67 -11.15
N LEU A 80 2.64 0.36 -11.22
CA LEU A 80 2.91 1.28 -10.12
C LEU A 80 2.64 2.69 -10.61
N PHE A 81 1.64 3.35 -10.02
CA PHE A 81 1.32 4.74 -10.30
C PHE A 81 1.71 5.57 -9.07
N SER A 82 2.41 6.68 -9.27
CA SER A 82 2.82 7.59 -8.19
C SER A 82 2.22 8.96 -8.42
N GLY A 83 1.55 9.52 -7.41
CA GLY A 83 0.89 10.83 -7.50
C GLY A 83 -0.22 10.89 -8.55
N TRP A 84 -1.06 9.85 -8.64
CA TRP A 84 -2.09 9.73 -9.68
C TRP A 84 -3.49 10.07 -9.15
N ASP A 85 -4.32 10.72 -9.96
CA ASP A 85 -5.71 11.05 -9.60
C ASP A 85 -6.61 9.81 -9.64
N PHE A 86 -7.25 9.48 -8.52
CA PHE A 86 -8.10 8.31 -8.39
C PHE A 86 -9.51 8.70 -7.93
N VAL A 87 -10.37 9.00 -8.89
CA VAL A 87 -11.73 9.46 -8.65
C VAL A 87 -12.71 8.29 -8.77
N VAL A 88 -13.26 7.83 -7.65
CA VAL A 88 -14.19 6.67 -7.64
C VAL A 88 -15.62 7.08 -7.30
N ASP A 89 -15.81 7.94 -6.31
CA ASP A 89 -17.13 8.44 -5.90
C ASP A 89 -17.01 9.82 -5.24
N LYS A 90 -17.15 10.89 -6.04
CA LYS A 90 -17.06 12.27 -5.58
C LYS A 90 -18.13 12.61 -4.53
N ALA A 91 -19.32 12.02 -4.60
CA ALA A 91 -20.40 12.30 -3.68
C ALA A 91 -20.07 11.82 -2.25
N LYS A 92 -19.31 10.72 -2.14
CA LYS A 92 -18.78 10.22 -0.87
C LYS A 92 -17.43 10.81 -0.48
N GLY A 93 -16.88 11.73 -1.28
CA GLY A 93 -15.55 12.27 -1.05
C GLY A 93 -14.39 11.33 -1.45
N LEU A 94 -14.68 10.22 -2.12
CA LEU A 94 -13.71 9.24 -2.60
C LEU A 94 -13.08 9.71 -3.92
N ASN A 95 -12.25 10.75 -3.82
CA ASN A 95 -11.59 11.42 -4.93
C ASN A 95 -10.33 12.15 -4.43
N GLY A 96 -9.35 12.31 -5.31
CA GLY A 96 -8.10 12.99 -5.04
C GLY A 96 -6.90 12.21 -5.57
N VAL A 97 -5.72 12.80 -5.39
CA VAL A 97 -4.44 12.20 -5.75
C VAL A 97 -4.01 11.23 -4.65
N CYS A 98 -3.71 9.99 -5.03
CA CYS A 98 -3.09 9.01 -4.15
C CYS A 98 -1.57 9.06 -4.29
N ASP A 99 -0.83 8.84 -3.19
CA ASP A 99 0.63 8.85 -3.20
C ASP A 99 1.17 7.71 -4.07
N TYR A 100 0.68 6.48 -3.86
CA TYR A 100 0.91 5.37 -4.77
C TYR A 100 -0.29 4.44 -4.91
N ILE A 101 -0.50 3.97 -6.14
CA ILE A 101 -1.49 2.96 -6.50
C ILE A 101 -0.75 1.80 -7.15
N LEU A 102 -1.04 0.59 -6.67
CA LEU A 102 -0.51 -0.66 -7.20
C LEU A 102 -1.66 -1.45 -7.80
N CYS A 103 -1.54 -1.82 -9.07
CA CYS A 103 -2.55 -2.63 -9.74
C CYS A 103 -1.96 -3.99 -10.10
N ARG A 104 -2.70 -5.08 -9.87
CA ARG A 104 -2.28 -6.42 -10.29
C ARG A 104 -2.57 -6.64 -11.78
N SER A 105 -1.86 -5.86 -12.60
CA SER A 105 -1.93 -5.84 -14.05
C SER A 105 -0.61 -5.26 -14.59
N PRO A 106 -0.12 -5.71 -15.76
CA PRO A 106 1.05 -5.08 -16.39
C PRO A 106 0.73 -3.67 -16.96
N GLN A 107 -0.53 -3.25 -17.00
CA GLN A 107 -0.94 -2.01 -17.66
C GLN A 107 -0.54 -0.76 -16.86
N GLN A 108 0.29 0.10 -17.47
CA GLN A 108 0.93 1.26 -16.82
C GLN A 108 0.37 2.62 -17.27
N GLU A 109 -0.54 2.63 -18.25
CA GLU A 109 -1.14 3.87 -18.80
C GLU A 109 -2.43 4.28 -18.10
N PHE A 110 -3.12 3.33 -17.46
CA PHE A 110 -4.34 3.58 -16.69
C PHE A 110 -4.54 2.52 -15.61
N ILE A 111 -5.24 2.92 -14.55
CA ILE A 111 -5.52 2.10 -13.38
C ILE A 111 -6.43 0.93 -13.78
N THR A 112 -6.08 -0.28 -13.36
CA THR A 112 -6.86 -1.50 -13.58
C THR A 112 -7.03 -2.26 -12.28
N ALA A 113 -8.12 -2.99 -12.13
CA ALA A 113 -8.34 -3.82 -10.96
C ALA A 113 -7.53 -5.13 -11.08
N PRO A 114 -7.18 -5.78 -9.95
CA PRO A 114 -7.33 -5.32 -8.57
C PRO A 114 -6.34 -4.24 -8.13
N VAL A 115 -6.83 -3.25 -7.38
CA VAL A 115 -6.06 -2.13 -6.80
C VAL A 115 -5.69 -2.37 -5.33
N ALA A 116 -4.45 -2.02 -4.98
CA ALA A 116 -3.96 -1.77 -3.62
C ALA A 116 -3.37 -0.35 -3.54
N VAL A 117 -3.32 0.23 -2.35
CA VAL A 117 -2.93 1.65 -2.15
C VAL A 117 -1.83 1.80 -1.11
N ILE A 118 -0.91 2.74 -1.31
CA ILE A 118 0.13 3.10 -0.33
C ILE A 118 0.04 4.61 -0.11
N VAL A 119 -0.12 5.00 1.15
CA VAL A 119 -0.19 6.39 1.60
C VAL A 119 1.12 6.79 2.28
N GLU A 120 1.66 7.93 1.91
CA GLU A 120 2.82 8.51 2.57
C GLU A 120 2.38 9.21 3.87
N ALA A 121 3.03 8.84 4.97
CA ALA A 121 2.79 9.44 6.27
C ALA A 121 3.41 10.84 6.33
N LYS A 122 2.54 11.85 6.31
CA LYS A 122 2.95 13.25 6.49
C LYS A 122 3.56 13.48 7.87
N ASN A 123 4.68 14.21 7.91
CA ASN A 123 5.46 14.43 9.13
C ASN A 123 5.77 13.13 9.91
N GLU A 124 5.92 12.00 9.20
CA GLU A 124 6.18 10.67 9.78
C GLU A 124 5.06 10.14 10.69
N ASN A 125 3.89 10.77 10.68
CA ASN A 125 2.76 10.38 11.51
C ASN A 125 1.96 9.25 10.85
N ILE A 126 2.39 8.00 11.09
CA ILE A 126 1.71 6.79 10.60
C ILE A 126 0.22 6.79 10.99
N LYS A 127 -0.09 7.11 12.25
CA LYS A 127 -1.48 7.13 12.74
C LYS A 127 -2.34 8.14 12.00
N GLY A 128 -1.78 9.30 11.66
CA GLY A 128 -2.45 10.36 10.91
C GLY A 128 -2.85 9.94 9.50
N GLY A 129 -2.09 9.04 8.86
CA GLY A 129 -2.38 8.56 7.50
C GLY A 129 -3.42 7.44 7.41
N LEU A 130 -3.83 6.84 8.54
CA LEU A 130 -4.72 5.68 8.54
C LEU A 130 -6.13 6.00 8.00
N GLY A 131 -6.64 7.20 8.26
CA GLY A 131 -7.94 7.65 7.75
C GLY A 131 -7.95 7.79 6.23
N GLN A 132 -6.95 8.50 5.69
CA GLN A 132 -6.75 8.63 4.25
C GLN A 132 -6.60 7.25 3.60
N CYS A 133 -5.74 6.38 4.14
CA CYS A 133 -5.52 5.05 3.61
C CYS A 133 -6.81 4.20 3.63
N GLY A 134 -7.58 4.25 4.72
CA GLY A 134 -8.89 3.60 4.80
C GLY A 134 -9.88 4.09 3.74
N ALA A 135 -9.95 5.40 3.49
CA ALA A 135 -10.81 5.97 2.46
C ALA A 135 -10.38 5.55 1.04
N GLU A 136 -9.07 5.58 0.75
CA GLU A 136 -8.51 5.09 -0.52
C GLU A 136 -8.77 3.59 -0.71
N MET A 137 -8.69 2.78 0.35
CA MET A 137 -9.03 1.36 0.31
C MET A 137 -10.51 1.10 0.03
N VAL A 138 -11.43 1.89 0.59
CA VAL A 138 -12.87 1.81 0.26
C VAL A 138 -13.11 2.17 -1.20
N ALA A 139 -12.43 3.19 -1.71
CA ALA A 139 -12.48 3.55 -3.13
C ALA A 139 -11.95 2.42 -4.02
N ALA A 140 -10.80 1.84 -3.68
CA ALA A 140 -10.21 0.71 -4.37
C ALA A 140 -11.15 -0.52 -4.36
N ARG A 141 -11.82 -0.81 -3.23
CA ARG A 141 -12.85 -1.87 -3.17
C ARG A 141 -13.98 -1.62 -4.15
N MET A 142 -14.57 -0.42 -4.13
CA MET A 142 -15.66 -0.05 -5.04
C MET A 142 -15.22 -0.12 -6.51
N PHE A 143 -13.98 0.30 -6.82
CA PHE A 143 -13.41 0.19 -8.16
C PHE A 143 -13.25 -1.26 -8.60
N ASN A 144 -12.65 -2.11 -7.75
CA ASN A 144 -12.43 -3.53 -8.01
C ASN A 144 -13.75 -4.29 -8.23
N GLU A 145 -14.78 -4.00 -7.42
CA GLU A 145 -16.14 -4.56 -7.55
C GLU A 145 -16.79 -4.17 -8.89
N ARG A 146 -16.70 -2.91 -9.29
CA ARG A 146 -17.22 -2.43 -10.59
C ARG A 146 -16.53 -3.07 -11.78
N SER A 147 -15.27 -3.50 -11.63
CA SER A 147 -14.51 -4.22 -12.66
C SER A 147 -14.75 -5.73 -12.67
N GLY A 148 -15.63 -6.27 -11.82
CA GLY A 148 -15.95 -7.70 -11.78
C GLY A 148 -14.87 -8.59 -11.17
N THR A 149 -13.89 -8.03 -10.47
CA THR A 149 -12.77 -8.78 -9.87
C THR A 149 -13.10 -9.45 -8.52
N GLY A 150 -14.39 -9.48 -8.14
CA GLY A 150 -14.89 -10.19 -6.95
C GLY A 150 -14.71 -9.44 -5.63
N THR A 151 -14.96 -10.13 -4.52
CA THR A 151 -14.93 -9.61 -3.13
C THR A 151 -13.59 -9.85 -2.44
N ALA A 152 -12.49 -9.98 -3.20
CA ALA A 152 -11.17 -10.21 -2.63
C ALA A 152 -10.77 -9.05 -1.68
N PRO A 153 -9.96 -9.32 -0.64
CA PRO A 153 -9.48 -8.26 0.24
C PRO A 153 -8.71 -7.20 -0.54
N VAL A 154 -8.94 -5.94 -0.17
CA VAL A 154 -8.11 -4.80 -0.60
C VAL A 154 -7.05 -4.55 0.46
N PHE A 155 -5.82 -4.33 0.01
CA PHE A 155 -4.69 -4.06 0.89
C PHE A 155 -4.26 -2.61 0.81
N GLY A 156 -3.81 -2.09 1.94
CA GLY A 156 -3.31 -0.73 2.09
C GLY A 156 -2.05 -0.71 2.93
N CYS A 157 -1.28 0.36 2.83
CA CYS A 157 -0.15 0.64 3.72
C CYS A 157 -0.05 2.14 3.97
N VAL A 158 0.29 2.51 5.19
CA VAL A 158 0.78 3.84 5.53
C VAL A 158 2.28 3.74 5.82
N THR A 159 3.09 4.58 5.18
CA THR A 159 4.55 4.51 5.33
C THR A 159 5.23 5.87 5.39
N SER A 160 6.25 6.01 6.23
CA SER A 160 7.17 7.16 6.25
C SER A 160 8.44 6.93 5.42
N GLY A 161 8.45 5.88 4.60
CA GLY A 161 9.63 5.32 3.94
C GLY A 161 10.44 4.40 4.85
N ASN A 162 10.71 4.82 6.10
CA ASN A 162 11.39 3.97 7.08
C ASN A 162 10.44 3.03 7.81
N VAL A 163 9.23 3.50 8.18
CA VAL A 163 8.25 2.70 8.93
C VAL A 163 7.08 2.38 8.01
N TRP A 164 6.65 1.11 8.00
CA TRP A 164 5.56 0.61 7.17
C TRP A 164 4.52 -0.06 8.07
N ARG A 165 3.25 0.34 7.93
CA ARG A 165 2.13 -0.22 8.67
C ARG A 165 1.02 -0.61 7.71
N PHE A 166 0.66 -1.87 7.70
CA PHE A 166 -0.22 -2.46 6.69
C PHE A 166 -1.67 -2.59 7.19
N LEU A 167 -2.59 -2.60 6.23
CA LEU A 167 -4.02 -2.68 6.43
C LEU A 167 -4.65 -3.69 5.47
N ARG A 168 -5.76 -4.29 5.88
CA ARG A 168 -6.58 -5.16 5.04
C ARG A 168 -8.05 -4.80 5.19
N LEU A 169 -8.72 -4.54 4.09
CA LEU A 169 -10.17 -4.33 4.01
C LEU A 169 -10.82 -5.54 3.34
N PHE A 170 -11.71 -6.22 4.06
CA PHE A 170 -12.51 -7.30 3.50
C PHE A 170 -14.00 -7.05 3.79
N GLY A 171 -14.82 -6.98 2.73
CA GLY A 171 -16.18 -6.45 2.86
C GLY A 171 -16.14 -5.03 3.44
N ASN A 172 -16.69 -4.86 4.65
CA ASN A 172 -16.69 -3.60 5.39
C ASN A 172 -15.79 -3.63 6.63
N GLU A 173 -14.95 -4.65 6.81
CA GLU A 173 -14.04 -4.76 7.96
C GLU A 173 -12.64 -4.29 7.56
N LEU A 174 -12.21 -3.16 8.12
CA LEU A 174 -10.86 -2.64 7.99
C LEU A 174 -10.03 -3.07 9.18
N HIS A 175 -9.11 -4.00 8.93
CA HIS A 175 -8.14 -4.43 9.93
C HIS A 175 -6.84 -3.65 9.77
N ILE A 176 -6.34 -3.11 10.87
CA ILE A 176 -5.07 -2.40 10.94
C ILE A 176 -4.07 -3.31 11.65
N ASP A 177 -2.93 -3.59 11.03
CA ASP A 177 -1.87 -4.34 11.68
C ASP A 177 -1.38 -3.57 12.91
N GLN A 178 -1.23 -4.24 14.05
CA GLN A 178 -0.60 -3.64 15.23
C GLN A 178 0.92 -3.54 15.07
N ASN A 179 1.50 -4.35 14.17
CA ASN A 179 2.92 -4.32 13.87
C ASN A 179 3.31 -3.14 12.96
N GLU A 180 4.44 -2.52 13.28
CA GLU A 180 5.16 -1.60 12.41
C GLU A 180 6.46 -2.26 11.94
N TYR A 181 6.70 -2.24 10.63
CA TYR A 181 7.86 -2.85 10.01
C TYR A 181 8.85 -1.76 9.60
N TYR A 182 10.09 -1.90 10.04
CA TYR A 182 11.14 -0.91 9.77
C TYR A 182 12.01 -1.34 8.60
N LEU A 183 12.19 -0.48 7.60
CA LEU A 183 13.00 -0.74 6.41
C LEU A 183 14.46 -1.05 6.75
N THR A 184 14.97 -0.51 7.85
CA THR A 184 16.35 -0.68 8.31
C THR A 184 16.62 -2.02 9.00
N THR A 185 15.61 -2.61 9.65
CA THR A 185 15.79 -3.83 10.46
C THR A 185 15.00 -5.03 9.95
N GLN A 186 13.93 -4.79 9.20
CA GLN A 186 13.01 -5.81 8.68
C GLN A 186 12.64 -5.57 7.21
N PRO A 187 13.60 -5.24 6.30
CA PRO A 187 13.28 -5.03 4.89
C PRO A 187 12.66 -6.28 4.25
N GLU A 188 13.07 -7.47 4.68
CA GLU A 188 12.56 -8.71 4.12
C GLU A 188 11.08 -8.96 4.44
N ALA A 189 10.64 -8.56 5.65
CA ALA A 189 9.24 -8.65 6.03
C ALA A 189 8.38 -7.71 5.16
N ILE A 190 8.84 -6.47 4.95
CA ILE A 190 8.15 -5.49 4.09
C ILE A 190 8.01 -6.04 2.67
N VAL A 191 9.08 -6.53 2.06
CA VAL A 191 9.03 -7.08 0.70
C VAL A 191 8.19 -8.35 0.64
N GLY A 192 8.27 -9.22 1.64
CA GLY A 192 7.42 -10.42 1.75
C GLY A 192 5.93 -10.06 1.76
N ILE A 193 5.53 -9.06 2.55
CA ILE A 193 4.16 -8.54 2.60
C ILE A 193 3.78 -7.92 1.26
N LEU A 194 4.64 -7.09 0.65
CA LEU A 194 4.39 -6.53 -0.67
C LEU A 194 4.17 -7.61 -1.73
N PHE A 195 4.94 -8.71 -1.70
CA PHE A 195 4.71 -9.84 -2.59
C PHE A 195 3.39 -10.54 -2.30
N HIS A 196 3.06 -10.76 -1.02
CA HIS A 196 1.80 -11.38 -0.64
C HIS A 196 0.59 -10.58 -1.14
N ILE A 197 0.56 -9.27 -0.93
CA ILE A 197 -0.58 -8.43 -1.32
C ILE A 197 -0.68 -8.28 -2.85
N LEU A 198 0.45 -8.30 -3.57
CA LEU A 198 0.49 -8.05 -5.01
C LEU A 198 0.41 -9.31 -5.88
N ARG A 199 0.70 -10.51 -5.34
CA ARG A 199 0.57 -11.76 -6.08
C ARG A 199 -0.88 -12.13 -6.36
N ASP A 200 -1.09 -12.82 -7.47
CA ASP A 200 -2.39 -13.40 -7.82
C ASP A 200 -2.63 -14.66 -6.97
N PRO A 201 -3.74 -14.76 -6.22
CA PRO A 201 -4.11 -16.00 -5.51
C PRO A 201 -4.10 -17.25 -6.41
N ALA A 202 -4.36 -17.10 -7.71
CA ALA A 202 -4.37 -18.21 -8.66
C ALA A 202 -2.97 -18.77 -8.98
N THR A 203 -1.89 -18.04 -8.64
CA THR A 203 -0.50 -18.46 -8.93
C THR A 203 0.21 -19.11 -7.75
N SER A 204 -0.40 -19.15 -6.56
CA SER A 204 0.16 -19.81 -5.37
C SER A 204 0.00 -21.34 -5.34
N SER A 205 -0.74 -21.95 -6.27
CA SER A 205 -0.89 -23.41 -6.36
C SER A 205 0.18 -24.12 -7.20
N GLY A 206 1.24 -23.41 -7.62
CA GLY A 206 2.26 -23.91 -8.56
C GLY A 206 3.60 -24.36 -7.96
N GLN A 207 3.78 -24.34 -6.64
CA GLN A 207 5.02 -24.79 -5.99
C GLN A 207 4.71 -25.74 -4.83
N ALA A 208 4.11 -26.87 -5.17
CA ALA A 208 4.11 -28.09 -4.37
C ALA A 208 3.97 -29.28 -5.32
N ALA A 209 5.05 -29.61 -6.03
CA ALA A 209 5.28 -30.88 -6.70
C ALA A 209 6.79 -31.14 -6.74
#